data_AF-A0A6V7KPH1-F1
#
_entry.id   AF-A0A6V7KPH1-F1
#
_cell.length_a   1.000
_cell.length_b   1.000
_cell.length_c   1.000
_cell.angle_alpha   90.00
_cell.angle_beta   90.00
_cell.angle_gamma   90.00
#
_symmetry.space_group_name_H-M   'P 1'
#
loop_
_entity.id
_entity.type
_entity.pdbx_description
1 polymer ?
#
loop_
_entity_poly.entity_id
_entity_poly.type
_entity_poly.pdbx_seq_one_letter_code
_entity_poly.pdbx_strand_id
1 'polypeptide(L)'
;MADQTLIIDIQGYADDSGNLIPKEVAWELLSGTAEMHAIIRPPCSWQQLSSKSRTVNDYLEKNELGIKWCYPGISHDRMAQLATHIPPEIQTDCLHIRLPDAELAQLMETPNGHLSM
;
A
#
# COMPACT_ATOMS: atom_id res chain seq x y z
N MET A 1 -31.44 3.56 10.39
CA MET A 1 -30.29 2.65 10.50
C MET A 1 -29.09 3.53 10.77
N ALA A 2 -28.23 3.18 11.72
CA ALA A 2 -27.01 3.96 11.95
C ALA A 2 -26.17 3.89 10.68
N ASP A 3 -25.78 5.04 10.16
CA ASP A 3 -24.92 5.16 9.00
C ASP A 3 -23.56 4.55 9.37
N GLN A 4 -23.24 3.38 8.82
CA GLN A 4 -21.97 2.71 9.06
C GLN A 4 -21.06 3.02 7.88
N THR A 5 -20.19 3.99 8.07
CA THR A 5 -19.14 4.33 7.11
C THR A 5 -17.84 3.65 7.54
N LEU A 6 -17.23 2.89 6.62
CA LEU A 6 -15.89 2.33 6.79
C LEU A 6 -14.88 3.22 6.06
N ILE A 7 -13.87 3.66 6.80
CA ILE A 7 -12.71 4.35 6.26
C ILE A 7 -11.61 3.31 6.06
N ILE A 8 -11.04 3.26 4.86
CA ILE A 8 -9.95 2.36 4.52
C ILE A 8 -8.76 3.20 4.06
N ASP A 9 -7.59 2.93 4.64
CA ASP A 9 -6.29 3.41 4.18
C ASP A 9 -5.46 2.22 3.69
N ILE A 10 -4.83 2.38 2.52
CA ILE A 10 -3.98 1.35 1.92
C ILE A 10 -2.67 2.01 1.50
N GLN A 11 -1.58 1.50 2.06
CA GLN A 11 -0.23 1.94 1.74
C GLN A 11 0.53 0.81 1.05
N GLY A 12 1.46 1.18 0.18
CA GLY A 12 2.17 0.18 -0.61
C GLY A 12 3.21 0.76 -1.53
N TYR A 13 3.83 -0.17 -2.24
CA TYR A 13 4.84 0.09 -3.25
C TYR A 13 4.19 0.27 -4.63
N ALA A 14 4.99 0.64 -5.62
CA ALA A 14 4.56 0.68 -7.01
C ALA A 14 5.28 -0.38 -7.86
N ASP A 15 4.59 -0.93 -8.86
CA ASP A 15 5.23 -1.64 -9.96
C ASP A 15 5.61 -0.69 -11.12
N ASP A 16 6.21 -1.23 -12.18
CA ASP A 16 6.66 -0.44 -13.34
C ASP A 16 5.50 0.21 -14.12
N SER A 17 4.29 -0.32 -13.97
CA SER A 17 3.07 0.24 -14.57
C SER A 17 2.41 1.27 -13.65
N GLY A 18 3.00 1.53 -12.48
CA GLY A 18 2.42 2.40 -11.45
C GLY A 18 1.26 1.77 -10.70
N ASN A 19 1.05 0.45 -10.80
CA ASN A 19 0.05 -0.24 -10.00
C ASN A 19 0.53 -0.33 -8.55
N LEU A 20 -0.42 -0.17 -7.63
CA LEU A 20 -0.18 -0.34 -6.20
C LEU A 20 0.11 -1.82 -5.90
N ILE A 21 1.22 -2.06 -5.21
CA ILE A 21 1.53 -3.32 -4.54
C ILE A 21 1.25 -3.10 -3.05
N PRO A 22 0.09 -3.54 -2.53
CA PRO A 22 -0.31 -3.26 -1.15
C PRO A 22 0.71 -3.84 -0.17
N LYS A 23 1.13 -3.02 0.79
CA LYS A 23 2.04 -3.42 1.87
C LYS A 23 1.40 -3.31 3.24
N GLU A 24 0.46 -2.40 3.40
CA GLU A 24 -0.25 -2.18 4.66
C GLU A 24 -1.68 -1.77 4.34
N VAL A 25 -2.59 -2.21 5.19
CA VAL A 25 -3.98 -1.76 5.17
C VAL A 25 -4.43 -1.48 6.59
N ALA A 26 -5.14 -0.39 6.75
CA ALA A 26 -5.89 -0.07 7.95
C ALA A 26 -7.34 0.20 7.57
N TRP A 27 -8.28 -0.20 8.41
CA TRP A 27 -9.63 0.28 8.29
C TRP A 27 -10.28 0.49 9.65
N GLU A 28 -11.23 1.41 9.70
CA GLU A 28 -11.99 1.73 10.89
C GLU A 28 -13.43 2.13 10.51
N LEU A 29 -14.41 1.66 11.29
CA LEU A 29 -15.75 2.21 11.21
C LEU A 29 -15.80 3.57 11.90
N LEU A 30 -16.44 4.58 11.29
CA LEU A 30 -16.59 5.91 11.93
C LEU A 30 -17.27 5.88 13.30
N SER A 31 -18.02 4.81 13.60
CA SER A 31 -18.57 4.56 14.94
C SER A 31 -17.52 4.19 16.00
N GLY A 32 -16.27 3.91 15.60
CA GLY A 32 -15.17 3.44 16.45
C GLY A 32 -15.30 1.98 16.92
N THR A 33 -16.26 1.23 16.37
CA THR A 33 -16.64 -0.10 16.90
C THR A 33 -15.87 -1.27 16.28
N ALA A 34 -15.15 -1.03 15.18
CA ALA A 34 -14.31 -2.03 14.55
C ALA A 34 -13.10 -1.36 13.91
N GLU A 35 -11.93 -1.91 14.17
CA GLU A 35 -10.65 -1.50 13.58
C GLU A 35 -9.90 -2.75 13.09
N MET A 36 -9.13 -2.58 12.03
CA MET A 36 -8.17 -3.59 11.57
C MET A 36 -6.92 -2.90 11.08
N HIS A 37 -5.78 -3.50 11.38
CA HIS A 37 -4.49 -3.12 10.85
C HIS A 37 -3.71 -4.38 10.47
N ALA A 38 -3.18 -4.41 9.24
CA ALA A 38 -2.41 -5.54 8.77
C ALA A 38 -1.29 -5.14 7.82
N ILE A 39 -0.12 -5.70 8.05
CA ILE A 39 0.97 -5.73 7.07
C ILE A 39 0.78 -6.91 6.13
N ILE A 40 0.84 -6.65 4.84
CA ILE A 40 0.66 -7.62 3.77
C ILE A 40 2.05 -8.07 3.28
N ARG A 41 2.19 -9.38 3.07
CA ARG A 41 3.39 -9.93 2.44
C ARG A 41 3.33 -9.64 0.93
N PRO A 42 4.36 -9.00 0.34
CA PRO A 42 4.38 -8.77 -1.10
C PRO A 42 4.23 -10.08 -1.88
N PRO A 43 3.60 -10.04 -3.06
CA PRO A 43 3.29 -11.23 -3.85
C PRO A 43 4.53 -11.86 -4.48
N CYS A 44 5.67 -11.17 -4.45
CA CYS A 44 6.93 -11.61 -5.05
C CYS A 44 8.15 -11.16 -4.22
N SER A 45 9.29 -11.74 -4.55
CA SER A 45 10.58 -11.32 -3.98
C SER A 45 11.04 -9.98 -4.57
N TRP A 46 11.86 -9.25 -3.81
CA TRP A 46 12.42 -7.95 -4.22
C TRP A 46 13.20 -8.03 -5.55
N GLN A 47 13.88 -9.15 -5.78
CA GLN A 47 14.69 -9.40 -6.96
C GLN A 47 13.85 -9.55 -8.24
N GLN A 48 12.55 -9.86 -8.11
CA GLN A 48 11.63 -9.99 -9.25
C GLN A 48 11.10 -8.65 -9.75
N LEU A 49 11.26 -7.56 -8.97
CA LEU A 49 10.98 -6.22 -9.46
C LEU A 49 12.04 -5.79 -10.49
N SER A 50 11.70 -4.85 -11.36
CA SER A 50 12.72 -4.22 -12.20
C SER A 50 13.67 -3.36 -11.36
N SER A 51 14.79 -2.97 -11.94
CA SER A 51 15.69 -2.02 -11.27
C SER A 51 15.02 -0.68 -10.99
N LYS A 52 14.13 -0.23 -11.88
CA LYS A 52 13.41 1.04 -11.74
C LYS A 52 12.44 0.98 -10.55
N SER A 53 11.57 -0.03 -10.53
CA SER A 53 10.64 -0.26 -9.41
C SER A 53 11.39 -0.40 -8.09
N ARG A 54 12.51 -1.13 -8.06
CA ARG A 54 13.34 -1.23 -6.85
C ARG A 54 13.83 0.12 -6.36
N THR A 55 14.40 0.96 -7.23
CA THR A 55 14.91 2.29 -6.84
C THR A 55 13.81 3.16 -6.24
N VAL A 56 12.65 3.21 -6.89
CA VAL A 56 11.48 3.97 -6.40
C VAL A 56 11.03 3.42 -5.05
N ASN A 57 10.85 2.11 -4.93
CA ASN A 57 10.36 1.50 -3.71
C ASN A 57 11.39 1.57 -2.56
N ASP A 58 12.69 1.60 -2.85
CA ASP A 58 13.75 1.84 -1.87
C ASP A 58 13.66 3.25 -1.28
N TYR A 59 13.30 4.24 -2.11
CA TYR A 59 13.02 5.60 -1.64
C TYR A 59 11.75 5.63 -0.78
N LEU A 60 10.66 4.99 -1.23
CA LEU A 60 9.41 4.93 -0.48
C LEU A 60 9.58 4.24 0.87
N GLU A 61 10.32 3.13 0.93
CA GLU A 61 10.64 2.42 2.17
C GLU A 61 11.34 3.33 3.19
N LYS A 62 12.27 4.18 2.74
CA LYS A 62 13.11 5.01 3.61
C LYS A 62 12.46 6.31 4.06
N ASN A 63 11.68 6.94 3.18
CA ASN A 63 11.21 8.32 3.39
C ASN A 63 9.72 8.40 3.75
N GLU A 64 8.91 7.43 3.34
CA GLU A 64 7.45 7.57 3.36
C GLU A 64 6.77 6.45 4.15
N LEU A 65 7.03 5.19 3.79
CA LEU A 65 6.30 4.04 4.34
C LEU A 65 6.85 3.56 5.69
N GLY A 66 8.16 3.64 5.90
CA GLY A 66 8.81 3.08 7.09
C GLY A 66 8.72 1.56 7.25
N ILE A 67 8.10 0.86 6.29
CA ILE A 67 7.92 -0.59 6.28
C ILE A 67 8.83 -1.17 5.19
N LYS A 68 9.57 -2.23 5.54
CA LYS A 68 10.48 -2.89 4.59
C LYS A 68 9.77 -3.87 3.68
N TRP A 69 10.27 -4.07 2.45
CA TRP A 69 9.69 -5.04 1.52
C TRP A 69 9.58 -6.44 2.16
N CYS A 70 10.68 -6.87 2.78
CA CYS A 70 10.79 -8.18 3.43
C CYS A 70 10.14 -8.26 4.82
N TYR A 71 9.48 -7.19 5.30
CA TYR A 71 8.82 -7.21 6.61
C TYR A 71 7.72 -8.28 6.61
N PRO A 72 7.66 -9.13 7.66
CA PRO A 72 6.69 -10.21 7.73
C PRO A 72 5.26 -9.67 7.74
N GLY A 73 4.35 -10.43 7.15
CA GLY A 73 2.95 -10.03 7.02
C GLY A 73 2.06 -11.22 6.68
N ILE A 74 0.76 -10.94 6.68
CA ILE A 74 -0.26 -11.90 6.25
C ILE A 74 -0.23 -12.08 4.73
N SER A 75 -0.70 -13.23 4.25
CA SER A 75 -0.84 -13.46 2.81
C SER A 75 -2.01 -12.67 2.23
N HIS A 76 -1.99 -12.44 0.91
CA HIS A 76 -3.12 -11.90 0.19
C HIS A 76 -4.39 -12.73 0.38
N ASP A 77 -4.29 -14.06 0.43
CA ASP A 77 -5.45 -14.94 0.70
C ASP A 77 -6.05 -14.68 2.09
N ARG A 78 -5.21 -14.48 3.10
CA ARG A 78 -5.68 -14.14 4.45
C ARG A 78 -6.33 -12.76 4.45
N MET A 79 -5.80 -11.82 3.67
CA MET A 79 -6.41 -10.50 3.50
C MET A 79 -7.80 -10.61 2.85
N ALA A 80 -7.94 -11.39 1.78
CA ALA A 80 -9.23 -11.62 1.14
C ALA A 80 -10.26 -12.22 2.11
N GLN A 81 -9.84 -13.17 2.96
CA GLN A 81 -10.70 -13.71 4.03
C GLN A 81 -11.10 -12.66 5.07
N LEU A 82 -10.22 -11.74 5.44
CA LEU A 82 -10.57 -10.66 6.36
C LEU A 82 -11.56 -9.69 5.72
N ALA A 83 -11.42 -9.41 4.43
CA ALA A 83 -12.36 -8.56 3.69
C ALA A 83 -13.78 -9.13 3.64
N THR A 84 -13.95 -10.46 3.64
CA THR A 84 -15.31 -11.07 3.69
C THR A 84 -16.04 -10.84 5.01
N HIS A 85 -15.34 -10.38 6.05
CA HIS A 85 -15.95 -10.03 7.34
C HIS A 85 -16.47 -8.60 7.39
N ILE A 86 -16.30 -7.81 6.32
CA ILE A 86 -16.93 -6.51 6.15
C ILE A 86 -18.33 -6.74 5.56
N PRO A 87 -19.42 -6.46 6.31
CA PRO A 87 -20.77 -6.58 5.77
C PRO A 87 -20.98 -5.75 4.50
N PRO A 88 -21.68 -6.28 3.48
CA PRO A 88 -21.89 -5.58 2.20
C PRO A 88 -22.73 -4.30 2.32
N GLU A 89 -23.48 -4.15 3.42
CA GLU A 89 -24.26 -2.96 3.75
C GLU A 89 -23.42 -1.78 4.25
N ILE A 90 -22.13 -1.96 4.51
CA ILE A 90 -21.24 -0.87 4.91
C ILE A 90 -20.84 -0.05 3.67
N GLN A 91 -21.09 1.25 3.73
CA GLN A 91 -20.56 2.18 2.73
C GLN A 91 -19.05 2.28 2.89
N THR A 92 -18.32 1.91 1.84
CA THR A 92 -16.86 1.96 1.79
C THR A 92 -16.40 3.22 1.08
N ASP A 93 -15.76 4.14 1.81
CA ASP A 93 -15.03 5.25 1.21
C ASP A 93 -13.53 4.92 1.25
N CYS A 94 -12.93 4.73 0.07
CA CYS A 94 -11.52 4.35 -0.06
C CYS A 94 -10.68 5.61 -0.20
N LEU A 95 -9.89 5.95 0.82
CA LEU A 95 -8.92 7.03 0.73
C LEU A 95 -7.63 6.47 0.15
N HIS A 96 -7.40 6.73 -1.14
CA HIS A 96 -6.08 6.49 -1.74
C HIS A 96 -5.19 7.68 -1.40
N ILE A 97 -4.39 7.58 -0.35
CA ILE A 97 -3.29 8.53 -0.14
C ILE A 97 -2.21 8.19 -1.17
N ARG A 98 -2.25 8.87 -2.33
CA ARG A 98 -1.11 8.92 -3.25
C ARG A 98 -0.02 9.77 -2.62
N LEU A 99 1.21 9.29 -2.76
CA LEU A 99 2.44 9.99 -2.42
C LEU A 99 2.55 11.34 -3.18
N PRO A 100 3.23 12.35 -2.64
CA PRO A 100 3.39 13.65 -3.28
C PRO A 100 4.09 13.54 -4.65
N ASP A 101 3.43 14.06 -5.68
CA ASP A 101 3.72 13.80 -7.10
C ASP A 101 5.08 14.29 -7.65
N ALA A 102 5.86 15.11 -6.92
CA ALA A 102 6.99 15.83 -7.54
C ALA A 102 8.32 15.03 -7.63
N GLU A 103 8.77 14.43 -6.53
CA GLU A 103 10.03 13.66 -6.51
C GLU A 103 9.85 12.25 -7.08
N LEU A 104 8.68 11.65 -6.85
CA LEU A 104 8.31 10.35 -7.40
C LEU A 104 8.20 10.40 -8.94
N ALA A 105 7.66 11.48 -9.51
CA ALA A 105 7.60 11.65 -10.97
C ALA A 105 9.01 11.75 -11.58
N GLN A 106 9.95 12.49 -10.97
CA GLN A 106 11.33 12.57 -11.45
C GLN A 106 12.07 11.22 -11.40
N LEU A 107 11.83 10.43 -10.35
CA LEU A 107 12.36 9.07 -10.25
C LEU A 107 11.75 8.11 -11.29
N MET A 108 10.50 8.35 -11.68
CA MET A 108 9.80 7.55 -12.70
C MET A 108 10.15 7.95 -14.14
N GLU A 109 10.68 9.15 -14.38
CA GLU A 109 11.09 9.63 -15.71
C GLU A 109 12.55 9.33 -16.06
N THR A 110 13.38 8.95 -15.09
CA THR A 110 14.80 8.64 -15.32
C THR A 110 15.00 7.17 -15.74
N PRO A 111 15.52 6.88 -16.96
CA PRO A 111 15.70 5.50 -17.44
C PRO A 111 16.76 4.70 -16.66
N ASN A 112 17.69 5.41 -16.00
CA ASN A 112 18.75 4.86 -15.18
C ASN A 112 18.78 5.68 -13.90
N GLY A 113 18.33 5.10 -12.78
CA GLY A 113 18.31 5.74 -11.46
C GLY A 113 19.71 6.08 -10.93
N HIS A 114 20.33 7.13 -11.46
CA HIS A 114 21.50 7.77 -10.91
C HIS A 114 21.06 9.09 -10.28
N LEU A 115 20.92 9.08 -8.96
CA LEU A 115 20.96 10.29 -8.16
C LEU A 115 22.43 10.67 -8.00
N SER A 116 22.87 11.70 -8.71
CA SER A 116 24.09 12.41 -8.34
C SER A 116 23.77 13.20 -7.07
N MET A 117 24.36 12.78 -5.94
CA MET A 117 24.44 13.60 -4.73
C MET A 117 25.24 14.87 -4.98
#